data_AF-A0A0W0TKL4-F1
#
_entry.id   AF-A0A0W0TKL4-F1
#
_cell.length_a   1.000
_cell.length_b   1.000
_cell.length_c   1.000
_cell.angle_alpha   90.00
_cell.angle_beta   90.00
_cell.angle_gamma   90.00
#
_symmetry.space_group_name_H-M   'P 1'
#
loop_
_entity.id
_entity.type
_entity.pdbx_description
1 polymer ?
#
loop_
_entity_poly.entity_id
_entity_poly.type
_entity_poly.pdbx_seq_one_letter_code
_entity_poly.pdbx_strand_id
1 'polypeptide(L)'
;MQSMELLILKELNSNGMGICLRPTAQPVITVSLTKEIRQLQDSIVEKYYQSPWEGYFYLVWYLDNSLKSLWSGFDFKFIDDAFRNHRETEAEAYIDRIFDIIFLNYIGMGLPLINCSILNKEVTSLSREFFLLNAISFIHCKHKTQTPFIPVSIDQEFKHLTFKEAIYQNNHCFYFDSLRFGIMRRIIQSIDRKALSDDEIKAIKKEFDAVKTSTLMRIYSIASHRRALFAWLANRQAIAGKILSQELTLE
;
A
#
# COMPACT_ATOMS: atom_id res chain seq x y z
N MET A 1 -24.10 -6.05 -7.76
CA MET A 1 -23.16 -4.94 -7.99
C MET A 1 -21.79 -5.39 -7.48
N GLN A 2 -20.76 -5.42 -8.33
CA GLN A 2 -19.38 -5.64 -7.86
C GLN A 2 -19.04 -4.49 -6.90
N SER A 3 -18.70 -4.81 -5.66
CA SER A 3 -18.30 -3.84 -4.67
C SER A 3 -16.90 -3.34 -5.05
N MET A 4 -16.78 -2.17 -5.67
CA MET A 4 -15.48 -1.58 -6.01
C MET A 4 -14.68 -1.35 -4.72
N GLU A 5 -13.46 -1.85 -4.67
CA GLU A 5 -12.56 -1.67 -3.51
C GLU A 5 -11.56 -0.52 -3.73
N LEU A 6 -11.39 -0.10 -4.98
CA LEU A 6 -10.63 1.04 -5.40
C LEU A 6 -11.55 2.17 -5.88
N LEU A 7 -11.55 3.29 -5.17
CA LEU A 7 -12.24 4.50 -5.59
C LEU A 7 -11.22 5.51 -6.11
N ILE A 8 -11.28 5.76 -7.42
CA ILE A 8 -10.44 6.77 -8.07
C ILE A 8 -11.16 8.12 -7.97
N LEU A 9 -10.63 9.03 -7.14
CA LEU A 9 -11.10 10.41 -7.10
C LEU A 9 -10.26 11.23 -8.09
N LYS A 10 -10.78 11.42 -9.30
CA LYS A 10 -10.17 12.31 -10.28
C LYS A 10 -10.45 13.77 -9.91
N GLU A 11 -9.43 14.44 -9.36
CA GLU A 11 -8.85 15.71 -9.82
C GLU A 11 -8.03 16.35 -8.68
N LEU A 12 -6.70 16.24 -8.75
CA LEU A 12 -5.79 17.17 -8.08
C LEU A 12 -5.19 18.09 -9.16
N ASN A 13 -6.05 18.84 -9.86
CA ASN A 13 -5.68 19.63 -11.05
C ASN A 13 -5.01 18.75 -12.15
N SER A 14 -4.54 19.38 -13.23
CA SER A 14 -4.12 18.72 -14.50
C SER A 14 -3.01 17.65 -14.39
N ASN A 15 -2.29 17.53 -13.27
CA ASN A 15 -1.09 16.67 -13.17
C ASN A 15 -1.13 15.66 -12.01
N GLY A 16 -2.31 15.23 -11.53
CA GLY A 16 -2.35 14.19 -10.49
C GLY A 16 -3.68 13.50 -10.24
N MET A 17 -3.63 12.41 -9.48
CA MET A 17 -4.75 11.52 -9.18
C MET A 17 -4.78 11.17 -7.69
N GLY A 18 -5.94 11.33 -7.06
CA GLY A 18 -6.20 10.80 -5.72
C GLY A 18 -6.79 9.39 -5.82
N ILE A 19 -6.23 8.45 -5.07
CA ILE A 19 -6.64 7.04 -5.10
C ILE A 19 -7.00 6.61 -3.68
N CYS A 20 -8.29 6.37 -3.46
CA CYS A 20 -8.82 5.88 -2.19
C CYS A 20 -8.91 4.36 -2.22
N LEU A 21 -8.28 3.69 -1.25
CA LEU A 21 -8.55 2.27 -0.99
C LEU A 21 -9.74 2.19 -0.02
N ARG A 22 -10.85 1.62 -0.49
CA ARG A 22 -12.08 1.39 0.27
C ARG A 22 -12.39 -0.11 0.27
N PRO A 23 -11.73 -0.91 1.12
CA PRO A 23 -12.07 -2.31 1.19
C PRO A 23 -13.51 -2.47 1.70
N THR A 24 -14.32 -3.29 1.02
CA THR A 24 -15.77 -3.36 1.22
C THR A 24 -16.20 -4.34 2.30
N ALA A 25 -15.34 -5.31 2.62
CA ALA A 25 -15.66 -6.40 3.55
C ALA A 25 -14.70 -6.52 4.73
N GLN A 26 -13.39 -6.36 4.49
CA GLN A 26 -12.36 -6.55 5.51
C GLN A 26 -11.21 -5.58 5.30
N PRO A 27 -10.60 -5.05 6.36
CA PRO A 27 -9.50 -4.11 6.26
C PRO A 27 -8.18 -4.84 5.90
N VAL A 28 -8.12 -5.44 4.71
CA VAL A 28 -6.97 -6.19 4.16
C VAL A 28 -6.76 -5.82 2.68
N ILE A 29 -5.62 -6.20 2.11
CA ILE A 29 -5.38 -6.13 0.66
C ILE A 29 -6.00 -7.39 0.02
N THR A 30 -7.24 -7.34 -0.44
CA THR A 30 -7.91 -8.52 -1.01
C THR A 30 -7.37 -8.87 -2.41
N VAL A 31 -7.73 -10.05 -2.92
CA VAL A 31 -7.45 -10.42 -4.31
C VAL A 31 -8.12 -9.46 -5.31
N SER A 32 -9.35 -9.01 -5.06
CA SER A 32 -10.06 -8.02 -5.90
C SER A 32 -9.26 -6.72 -5.95
N LEU A 33 -8.87 -6.18 -4.80
CA LEU A 33 -8.11 -4.93 -4.72
C LEU A 33 -6.78 -5.02 -5.48
N THR A 34 -6.06 -6.15 -5.39
CA THR A 34 -4.82 -6.31 -6.17
C THR A 34 -5.05 -6.23 -7.68
N LYS A 35 -6.18 -6.78 -8.17
CA LYS A 35 -6.52 -6.72 -9.60
C LYS A 35 -6.89 -5.28 -10.00
N GLU A 36 -7.69 -4.60 -9.20
CA GLU A 36 -8.09 -3.21 -9.45
C GLU A 36 -6.89 -2.25 -9.45
N ILE A 37 -5.97 -2.39 -8.49
CA ILE A 37 -4.74 -1.59 -8.45
C ILE A 37 -3.88 -1.86 -9.68
N ARG A 38 -3.73 -3.14 -10.09
CA ARG A 38 -2.94 -3.49 -11.27
C ARG A 38 -3.55 -2.89 -12.55
N GLN A 39 -4.85 -3.01 -12.73
CA GLN A 39 -5.56 -2.41 -13.86
C GLN A 39 -5.39 -0.88 -13.89
N LEU A 40 -5.38 -0.23 -12.73
CA LEU A 40 -5.10 1.21 -12.66
C LEU A 40 -3.66 1.52 -13.09
N GLN A 41 -2.68 0.77 -12.59
CA GLN A 41 -1.27 0.94 -12.97
C GLN A 41 -1.08 0.76 -14.48
N ASP A 42 -1.67 -0.29 -15.07
CA ASP A 42 -1.66 -0.54 -16.52
C ASP A 42 -2.29 0.63 -17.29
N SER A 43 -3.47 1.11 -16.87
CA SER A 43 -4.15 2.24 -17.51
C SER A 43 -3.35 3.55 -17.43
N ILE A 44 -2.58 3.77 -16.36
CA ILE A 44 -1.73 4.95 -16.23
C ILE A 44 -0.57 4.88 -17.20
N VAL A 45 0.07 3.70 -17.32
CA VAL A 45 1.16 3.45 -18.26
C VAL A 45 0.69 3.64 -19.71
N GLU A 46 -0.46 3.07 -20.07
CA GLU A 46 -1.06 3.25 -21.40
C GLU A 46 -1.32 4.71 -21.73
N LYS A 47 -1.91 5.47 -20.79
CA LYS A 47 -2.17 6.91 -20.97
C LYS A 47 -0.89 7.70 -21.20
N TYR A 48 0.18 7.39 -20.47
CA TYR A 48 1.47 8.05 -20.65
C TYR A 48 2.05 7.77 -22.04
N TYR A 49 2.02 6.53 -22.52
CA TYR A 49 2.56 6.21 -23.85
C TYR A 49 1.71 6.78 -24.99
N GLN A 50 0.41 7.01 -24.77
CA GLN A 50 -0.45 7.70 -25.73
C GLN A 50 -0.18 9.22 -25.75
N SER A 51 0.07 9.82 -24.58
CA SER A 51 0.34 11.25 -24.43
C SER A 51 1.26 11.49 -23.22
N PRO A 52 2.58 11.56 -23.43
CA PRO A 52 3.54 11.79 -22.36
C PRO A 52 3.29 13.13 -21.66
N TRP A 53 3.38 13.13 -20.32
CA TRP A 53 3.19 14.35 -19.53
C TRP A 53 4.44 15.22 -19.54
N GLU A 54 4.24 16.53 -19.40
CA GLU A 54 5.31 17.45 -19.04
C GLU A 54 5.52 17.44 -17.52
N GLY A 55 6.74 17.09 -17.09
CA GLY A 55 7.09 16.99 -15.68
C GLY A 55 6.51 15.77 -14.97
N TYR A 56 6.34 15.87 -13.65
CA TYR A 56 5.88 14.76 -12.82
C TYR A 56 4.35 14.64 -12.76
N PHE A 57 3.86 13.41 -12.85
CA PHE A 57 2.49 13.06 -12.49
C PHE A 57 2.42 12.52 -11.06
N TYR A 58 1.46 12.99 -10.27
CA TYR A 58 1.35 12.64 -8.85
C TYR A 58 0.23 11.62 -8.61
N LEU A 59 0.56 10.50 -7.95
CA LEU A 59 -0.44 9.55 -7.44
C LEU A 59 -0.51 9.67 -5.92
N VAL A 60 -1.67 9.98 -5.36
CA VAL A 60 -1.85 10.14 -3.91
C VAL A 60 -2.73 9.02 -3.39
N TRP A 61 -2.12 8.03 -2.76
CA TRP A 61 -2.78 6.89 -2.14
C TRP A 61 -3.24 7.21 -0.73
N TYR A 62 -4.49 6.90 -0.39
CA TYR A 62 -4.99 7.04 0.97
C TYR A 62 -6.05 5.98 1.28
N LEU A 63 -6.24 5.72 2.57
CA LEU A 63 -7.28 4.81 3.04
C LEU A 63 -8.58 5.58 3.31
N ASP A 64 -9.70 4.93 2.97
CA ASP A 64 -10.98 5.37 3.48
C ASP A 64 -10.99 5.26 5.02
N ASN A 65 -11.39 6.36 5.67
CA ASN A 65 -11.42 6.47 7.12
C ASN A 65 -12.78 6.07 7.72
N SER A 66 -13.73 5.66 6.87
CA SER A 66 -15.04 5.12 7.30
C SER A 66 -14.88 3.90 8.22
N LEU A 67 -13.84 3.10 8.00
CA LEU A 67 -13.56 1.92 8.80
C LEU A 67 -12.81 2.30 10.08
N LYS A 68 -13.21 1.79 11.24
CA LYS A 68 -12.46 1.97 12.51
C LYS A 68 -11.39 0.90 12.73
N SER A 69 -11.51 -0.25 12.07
CA SER A 69 -10.64 -1.42 12.26
C SER A 69 -9.26 -1.27 11.62
N LEU A 70 -8.21 -1.69 12.31
CA LEU A 70 -6.83 -1.64 11.83
C LEU A 70 -6.64 -2.40 10.49
N TRP A 71 -5.97 -1.78 9.51
CA TRP A 71 -5.70 -2.40 8.21
C TRP A 71 -4.49 -3.35 8.32
N SER A 72 -4.71 -4.62 7.99
CA SER A 72 -3.73 -5.70 8.15
C SER A 72 -3.41 -6.36 6.80
N GLY A 73 -2.16 -6.21 6.35
CA GLY A 73 -1.59 -6.68 5.09
C GLY A 73 -2.40 -7.69 4.26
N PHE A 74 -2.03 -8.97 4.36
CA PHE A 74 -2.61 -10.04 3.54
C PHE A 74 -4.03 -10.41 3.94
N ASP A 75 -4.80 -10.89 2.97
CA ASP A 75 -6.06 -11.61 3.16
C ASP A 75 -5.76 -13.06 3.56
N PHE A 76 -5.55 -13.29 4.87
CA PHE A 76 -5.28 -14.62 5.40
C PHE A 76 -6.48 -15.54 5.29
N LYS A 77 -7.69 -15.01 5.14
CA LYS A 77 -8.86 -15.84 4.86
C LYS A 77 -8.75 -16.46 3.47
N PHE A 78 -8.47 -15.64 2.44
CA PHE A 78 -8.24 -16.16 1.10
C PHE A 78 -7.09 -17.17 1.07
N ILE A 79 -5.98 -16.88 1.76
CA ILE A 79 -4.86 -17.82 1.82
C ILE A 79 -5.26 -19.12 2.53
N ASP A 80 -5.88 -19.09 3.70
CA ASP A 80 -6.34 -20.30 4.41
C ASP A 80 -7.31 -21.14 3.56
N ASP A 81 -8.28 -20.49 2.91
CA ASP A 81 -9.21 -21.17 2.02
C ASP A 81 -8.48 -21.79 0.81
N ALA A 82 -7.48 -21.14 0.24
CA ALA A 82 -6.68 -21.69 -0.85
C ALA A 82 -5.93 -22.96 -0.42
N PHE A 83 -5.24 -22.92 0.73
CA PHE A 83 -4.51 -24.07 1.26
C PHE A 83 -5.44 -25.25 1.63
N ARG A 84 -6.61 -24.97 2.24
CA ARG A 84 -7.58 -26.03 2.58
C ARG A 84 -8.17 -26.72 1.35
N ASN A 85 -8.25 -26.02 0.23
CA ASN A 85 -8.82 -26.52 -1.02
C ASN A 85 -7.75 -27.00 -2.02
N HIS A 86 -6.48 -27.12 -1.62
CA HIS A 86 -5.37 -27.52 -2.50
C HIS A 86 -5.19 -26.60 -3.72
N ARG A 87 -5.33 -25.29 -3.49
CA ARG A 87 -5.18 -24.22 -4.49
C ARG A 87 -4.02 -23.29 -4.11
N GLU A 88 -2.92 -23.85 -3.63
CA GLU A 88 -1.75 -23.11 -3.13
C GLU A 88 -1.17 -22.17 -4.20
N THR A 89 -1.21 -22.55 -5.47
CA THR A 89 -0.79 -21.70 -6.60
C THR A 89 -1.58 -20.40 -6.70
N GLU A 90 -2.87 -20.39 -6.30
CA GLU A 90 -3.66 -19.15 -6.25
C GLU A 90 -3.19 -18.22 -5.12
N ALA A 91 -2.82 -18.79 -3.97
CA ALA A 91 -2.26 -18.02 -2.85
C ALA A 91 -0.89 -17.44 -3.21
N GLU A 92 -0.03 -18.22 -3.87
CA GLU A 92 1.27 -17.76 -4.35
C GLU A 92 1.11 -16.60 -5.34
N ALA A 93 0.23 -16.75 -6.34
CA ALA A 93 -0.04 -15.70 -7.33
C ALA A 93 -0.60 -14.41 -6.70
N TYR A 94 -1.42 -14.55 -5.65
CA TYR A 94 -1.91 -13.40 -4.89
C TYR A 94 -0.79 -12.67 -4.15
N ILE A 95 0.09 -13.40 -3.46
CA ILE A 95 1.24 -12.81 -2.74
C ILE A 95 2.21 -12.15 -3.73
N ASP A 96 2.51 -12.82 -4.84
CA ASP A 96 3.37 -12.31 -5.90
C ASP A 96 2.85 -10.97 -6.46
N ARG A 97 1.54 -10.91 -6.74
CA ARG A 97 0.90 -9.68 -7.22
C ARG A 97 1.00 -8.53 -6.22
N ILE A 98 0.91 -8.78 -4.92
CA ILE A 98 1.08 -7.71 -3.93
C ILE A 98 2.50 -7.15 -3.98
N PHE A 99 3.51 -8.02 -4.00
CA PHE A 99 4.91 -7.57 -4.08
C PHE A 99 5.19 -6.80 -5.36
N ASP A 100 4.64 -7.22 -6.49
CA ASP A 100 4.77 -6.51 -7.76
C ASP A 100 4.10 -5.14 -7.73
N ILE A 101 2.91 -5.03 -7.15
CA ILE A 101 2.22 -3.74 -6.98
C ILE A 101 3.08 -2.78 -6.16
N ILE A 102 3.59 -3.23 -5.01
CA ILE A 102 4.41 -2.40 -4.12
C ILE A 102 5.71 -2.00 -4.82
N PHE A 103 6.36 -2.94 -5.51
CA PHE A 103 7.59 -2.67 -6.27
C PHE A 103 7.35 -1.60 -7.35
N LEU A 104 6.27 -1.73 -8.12
CA LEU A 104 5.94 -0.78 -9.17
C LEU A 104 5.58 0.59 -8.63
N ASN A 105 4.90 0.67 -7.48
CA ASN A 105 4.69 1.94 -6.79
C ASN A 105 6.02 2.54 -6.35
N TYR A 106 6.91 1.74 -5.77
CA TYR A 106 8.24 2.19 -5.33
C TYR A 106 9.06 2.79 -6.48
N ILE A 107 9.14 2.12 -7.64
CA ILE A 107 9.91 2.64 -8.79
C ILE A 107 9.14 3.63 -9.67
N GLY A 108 7.90 4.01 -9.30
CA GLY A 108 7.07 4.91 -10.11
C GLY A 108 6.69 4.33 -11.48
N MET A 109 6.59 3.00 -11.59
CA MET A 109 6.31 2.26 -12.83
C MET A 109 7.32 2.52 -13.97
N GLY A 110 8.50 3.08 -13.67
CA GLY A 110 9.46 3.51 -14.69
C GLY A 110 9.05 4.77 -15.45
N LEU A 111 8.07 5.53 -14.93
CA LEU A 111 7.55 6.76 -15.51
C LEU A 111 8.00 7.99 -14.69
N PRO A 112 7.88 9.23 -15.23
CA PRO A 112 8.04 10.45 -14.44
C PRO A 112 6.84 10.63 -13.49
N LEU A 113 6.77 9.75 -12.49
CA LEU A 113 5.65 9.61 -11.58
C LEU A 113 6.12 9.58 -10.13
N ILE A 114 5.41 10.33 -9.28
CA ILE A 114 5.68 10.41 -7.85
C ILE A 114 4.50 9.81 -7.10
N ASN A 115 4.71 8.62 -6.55
CA ASN A 115 3.78 8.00 -5.63
C ASN A 115 3.88 8.66 -4.26
N CYS A 116 2.75 9.11 -3.75
CA CYS A 116 2.57 9.73 -2.46
C CYS A 116 1.57 8.93 -1.64
N SER A 117 1.71 8.91 -0.31
CA SER A 117 0.70 8.37 0.60
C SER A 117 0.20 9.43 1.58
N ILE A 118 -1.08 9.36 1.93
CA ILE A 118 -1.65 10.04 3.09
C ILE A 118 -2.26 8.98 4.00
N LEU A 119 -1.67 8.81 5.16
CA LEU A 119 -2.03 7.82 6.15
C LEU A 119 -2.64 8.51 7.37
N ASN A 120 -3.97 8.52 7.45
CA ASN A 120 -4.75 9.12 8.53
C ASN A 120 -5.17 8.11 9.62
N LYS A 121 -4.70 6.87 9.52
CA LYS A 121 -5.10 5.76 10.37
C LYS A 121 -3.98 4.75 10.52
N GLU A 122 -4.02 3.99 11.61
CA GLU A 122 -3.04 2.92 11.85
C GLU A 122 -3.17 1.77 10.85
N VAL A 123 -2.03 1.38 10.30
CA VAL A 123 -1.84 0.25 9.38
C VAL A 123 -0.66 -0.57 9.85
N THR A 124 -0.68 -1.87 9.60
CA THR A 124 0.38 -2.79 10.06
C THR A 124 0.81 -3.75 8.97
N SER A 125 1.96 -4.39 9.18
CA SER A 125 2.50 -5.41 8.27
C SER A 125 2.62 -4.85 6.85
N LEU A 126 2.35 -5.66 5.82
CA LEU A 126 2.55 -5.29 4.43
C LEU A 126 1.68 -4.11 3.96
N SER A 127 0.52 -3.89 4.60
CA SER A 127 -0.29 -2.69 4.39
C SER A 127 0.46 -1.41 4.76
N ARG A 128 1.30 -1.45 5.81
CA ARG A 128 2.16 -0.31 6.17
C ARG A 128 3.21 -0.07 5.09
N GLU A 129 3.82 -1.13 4.57
CA GLU A 129 4.83 -1.03 3.52
C GLU A 129 4.26 -0.45 2.23
N PHE A 130 3.02 -0.79 1.86
CA PHE A 130 2.33 -0.20 0.72
C PHE A 130 2.30 1.34 0.77
N PHE A 131 2.19 1.94 1.96
CA PHE A 131 2.20 3.39 2.12
C PHE A 131 3.59 3.96 2.34
N LEU A 132 4.42 3.33 3.18
CA LEU A 132 5.75 3.84 3.55
C LEU A 132 6.78 3.75 2.41
N LEU A 133 6.57 2.84 1.45
CA LEU A 133 7.43 2.68 0.29
C LEU A 133 7.11 3.64 -0.85
N ASN A 134 6.07 4.47 -0.70
CA ASN A 134 5.86 5.57 -1.62
C ASN A 134 6.96 6.63 -1.42
N ALA A 135 7.33 7.30 -2.50
CA ALA A 135 8.40 8.31 -2.51
C ALA A 135 8.16 9.41 -1.47
N ILE A 136 6.89 9.74 -1.22
CA ILE A 136 6.50 10.72 -0.20
C ILE A 136 5.38 10.13 0.65
N SER A 137 5.54 10.14 1.97
CA SER A 137 4.55 9.63 2.91
C SER A 137 4.16 10.69 3.93
N PHE A 138 2.87 11.02 4.00
CA PHE A 138 2.29 11.87 5.03
C PHE A 138 1.55 11.01 6.04
N ILE A 139 1.96 11.06 7.31
CA ILE A 139 1.42 10.20 8.37
C ILE A 139 0.78 11.10 9.43
N HIS A 140 -0.44 10.77 9.84
CA HIS A 140 -1.13 11.56 10.85
C HIS A 140 -0.52 11.30 12.23
N CYS A 141 -0.17 12.37 12.95
CA CYS A 141 0.30 12.28 14.32
C CYS A 141 -0.33 13.40 15.16
N LYS A 142 -1.26 13.03 16.04
CA LYS A 142 -2.00 13.98 16.89
C LYS A 142 -1.15 14.63 18.00
N HIS A 143 -0.02 14.03 18.35
CA HIS A 143 0.77 14.42 19.52
C HIS A 143 1.95 15.35 19.21
N LYS A 144 2.28 15.55 17.93
CA LYS A 144 3.38 16.43 17.51
C LYS A 144 2.77 17.72 16.91
N THR A 145 2.53 18.72 17.76
CA THR A 145 1.71 19.91 17.46
C THR A 145 2.48 21.19 17.14
N GLN A 146 3.83 21.15 17.12
CA GLN A 146 4.63 22.38 17.03
C GLN A 146 4.77 22.92 15.59
N THR A 147 4.74 22.05 14.58
CA THR A 147 4.72 22.46 13.17
C THR A 147 3.71 21.61 12.38
N PRO A 148 3.04 22.17 11.36
CA PRO A 148 2.00 21.45 10.62
C PRO A 148 2.54 20.23 9.86
N PHE A 149 3.84 20.23 9.55
CA PHE A 149 4.56 19.09 9.00
C PHE A 149 5.92 18.94 9.69
N ILE A 150 6.30 17.70 10.00
CA ILE A 150 7.59 17.36 10.65
C ILE A 150 8.24 16.25 9.84
N PRO A 151 9.44 16.44 9.26
CA PRO A 151 10.19 15.36 8.63
C PRO A 151 10.52 14.23 9.61
N VAL A 152 10.46 12.99 9.14
CA VAL A 152 10.64 11.79 9.96
C VAL A 152 11.62 10.86 9.26
N SER A 153 12.62 10.38 10.01
CA SER A 153 13.46 9.27 9.57
C SER A 153 12.69 7.97 9.79
N ILE A 154 12.37 7.25 8.70
CA ILE A 154 11.51 6.05 8.74
C ILE A 154 12.10 4.97 9.66
N ASP A 155 13.42 4.77 9.57
CA ASP A 155 14.20 3.81 10.33
C ASP A 155 14.20 4.07 11.85
N GLN A 156 14.15 5.33 12.26
CA GLN A 156 14.15 5.72 13.67
C GLN A 156 12.76 5.61 14.30
N GLU A 157 11.73 5.91 13.52
CA GLU A 157 10.36 5.99 14.02
C GLU A 157 9.64 4.63 13.94
N PHE A 158 9.84 3.87 12.86
CA PHE A 158 9.12 2.62 12.64
C PHE A 158 9.97 1.41 12.99
N LYS A 159 9.53 0.67 14.02
CA LYS A 159 10.12 -0.62 14.38
C LYS A 159 9.61 -1.74 13.46
N HIS A 160 10.45 -2.76 13.30
CA HIS A 160 10.15 -3.99 12.55
C HIS A 160 9.73 -3.72 11.11
N LEU A 161 10.54 -2.95 10.37
CA LEU A 161 10.37 -2.77 8.94
C LEU A 161 10.54 -4.10 8.19
N THR A 162 9.83 -4.22 7.06
CA THR A 162 9.81 -5.45 6.27
C THR A 162 11.04 -5.57 5.36
N PHE A 163 11.50 -4.44 4.82
CA PHE A 163 12.68 -4.36 3.95
C PHE A 163 13.90 -3.85 4.74
N LYS A 164 15.10 -3.90 4.14
CA LYS A 164 16.26 -3.27 4.79
C LYS A 164 16.13 -1.76 4.72
N GLU A 165 16.82 -1.10 5.64
CA GLU A 165 16.82 0.36 5.77
C GLU A 165 17.11 1.08 4.44
N ALA A 166 18.05 0.57 3.65
CA ALA A 166 18.42 1.13 2.34
C ALA A 166 17.24 1.30 1.37
N ILE A 167 16.21 0.47 1.46
CA ILE A 167 15.00 0.58 0.63
C ILE A 167 14.15 1.80 1.05
N TYR A 168 14.24 2.27 2.29
CA TYR A 168 13.46 3.41 2.78
C TYR A 168 14.22 4.74 2.71
N GLN A 169 15.55 4.71 2.52
CA GLN A 169 16.40 5.91 2.57
C GLN A 169 16.06 6.96 1.50
N ASN A 170 15.44 6.55 0.40
CA ASN A 170 15.03 7.45 -0.69
C ASN A 170 13.59 7.98 -0.52
N ASN A 171 12.91 7.63 0.58
CA ASN A 171 11.53 8.02 0.82
C ASN A 171 11.48 9.20 1.79
N HIS A 172 10.65 10.19 1.47
CA HIS A 172 10.44 11.33 2.33
C HIS A 172 9.20 11.11 3.19
N CYS A 173 9.38 10.97 4.50
CA CYS A 173 8.28 10.79 5.44
C CYS A 173 8.05 12.06 6.27
N PHE A 174 6.78 12.44 6.43
CA PHE A 174 6.37 13.60 7.21
C PHE A 174 5.22 13.25 8.13
N TYR A 175 5.29 13.67 9.38
CA TYR A 175 4.11 13.76 10.22
C TYR A 175 3.27 14.97 9.88
N PHE A 176 1.95 14.87 10.01
CA PHE A 176 1.02 15.98 9.91
C PHE A 176 -0.03 15.94 11.03
N ASP A 177 -0.51 17.10 11.45
CA ASP A 177 -1.54 17.26 12.49
C ASP A 177 -2.96 17.34 11.91
N SER A 178 -3.06 17.94 10.72
CA SER A 178 -4.28 18.32 10.03
C SER A 178 -4.08 18.26 8.51
N LEU A 179 -5.12 17.90 7.75
CA LEU A 179 -5.03 17.85 6.30
C LEU A 179 -4.94 19.27 5.72
N ARG A 180 -3.73 19.63 5.28
CA ARG A 180 -3.44 20.92 4.62
C ARG A 180 -2.92 20.67 3.22
N PHE A 181 -3.82 20.31 2.30
CA PHE A 181 -3.48 19.90 0.92
C PHE A 181 -2.60 20.91 0.17
N GLY A 182 -2.81 22.21 0.40
CA GLY A 182 -1.98 23.26 -0.20
C GLY A 182 -0.51 23.19 0.24
N ILE A 183 -0.24 22.81 1.49
CA ILE A 183 1.14 22.65 2.00
C ILE A 183 1.72 21.30 1.53
N MET A 184 0.95 20.22 1.61
CA MET A 184 1.35 18.91 1.09
C MET A 184 1.78 19.02 -0.38
N ARG A 185 1.02 19.75 -1.20
CA ARG A 185 1.35 20.02 -2.60
C ARG A 185 2.69 20.72 -2.75
N ARG A 186 2.97 21.75 -1.95
CA ARG A 186 4.27 22.46 -1.99
C ARG A 186 5.43 21.55 -1.57
N ILE A 187 5.24 20.72 -0.55
CA ILE A 187 6.24 19.73 -0.12
C ILE A 187 6.53 18.77 -1.27
N ILE A 188 5.48 18.21 -1.88
CA ILE A 188 5.60 17.31 -3.02
C ILE A 188 6.37 17.98 -4.18
N GLN A 189 6.04 19.22 -4.52
CA GLN A 189 6.71 19.98 -5.59
C GLN A 189 8.15 20.39 -5.26
N SER A 190 8.52 20.45 -3.97
CA SER A 190 9.87 20.82 -3.54
C SER A 190 10.86 19.66 -3.55
N ILE A 191 10.36 18.43 -3.64
CA ILE A 191 11.18 17.22 -3.64
C ILE A 191 11.57 16.93 -5.07
N ASP A 192 12.85 17.12 -5.39
CA ASP A 192 13.41 16.67 -6.65
C ASP A 192 13.72 15.17 -6.57
N ARG A 193 13.10 14.40 -7.46
CA ARG A 193 13.25 12.94 -7.47
C ARG A 193 14.18 12.55 -8.61
N LYS A 194 15.37 12.05 -8.26
CA LYS A 194 16.25 11.46 -9.25
C LYS A 194 15.61 10.19 -9.85
N ALA A 195 15.63 10.08 -11.17
CA ALA A 195 15.26 8.85 -11.85
C ALA A 195 16.22 7.72 -11.44
N LEU A 196 15.66 6.54 -11.17
CA LEU A 196 16.45 5.34 -10.89
C LEU A 196 17.07 4.83 -12.19
N SER A 197 18.35 4.48 -12.14
CA SER A 197 19.03 3.74 -13.20
C SER A 197 18.56 2.29 -13.27
N ASP A 198 18.76 1.64 -14.41
CA ASP A 198 18.41 0.22 -14.59
C ASP A 198 19.09 -0.69 -13.57
N ASP A 199 20.32 -0.39 -13.20
CA ASP A 199 21.07 -1.18 -12.22
C ASP A 199 20.53 -1.00 -10.80
N GLU A 200 20.11 0.22 -10.43
CA GLU A 200 19.38 0.47 -9.18
C GLU A 200 18.06 -0.30 -9.16
N ILE A 201 17.27 -0.23 -10.24
CA ILE A 201 15.99 -0.96 -10.36
C ILE A 201 16.19 -2.47 -10.20
N LYS A 202 17.22 -3.05 -10.84
CA LYS A 202 17.55 -4.49 -10.70
C LYS A 202 17.95 -4.83 -9.26
N ALA A 203 18.76 -3.99 -8.61
CA ALA A 203 19.17 -4.22 -7.23
C ALA A 203 17.97 -4.17 -6.27
N ILE A 204 17.08 -3.19 -6.44
CA ILE A 204 15.83 -3.08 -5.68
C ILE A 204 14.95 -4.31 -5.93
N LYS A 205 14.76 -4.73 -7.19
CA LYS A 205 13.94 -5.90 -7.52
C LYS A 205 14.45 -7.16 -6.84
N LYS A 206 15.78 -7.37 -6.81
CA LYS A 206 16.40 -8.50 -6.10
C LYS A 206 16.07 -8.51 -4.61
N GLU A 207 16.05 -7.34 -3.96
CA GLU A 207 15.65 -7.25 -2.56
C GLU A 207 14.17 -7.58 -2.36
N PHE A 208 13.30 -7.05 -3.23
CA PHE A 208 11.87 -7.37 -3.21
C PHE A 208 11.60 -8.86 -3.41
N ASP A 209 12.27 -9.51 -4.36
CA ASP A 209 12.11 -10.93 -4.62
C ASP A 209 12.64 -11.80 -3.46
N ALA A 210 13.72 -11.36 -2.77
CA ALA A 210 14.21 -12.04 -1.58
C ALA A 210 13.20 -11.97 -0.42
N VAL A 211 12.63 -10.80 -0.16
CA VAL A 211 11.60 -10.61 0.88
C VAL A 211 10.32 -11.38 0.52
N LYS A 212 9.91 -11.36 -0.75
CA LYS A 212 8.79 -12.16 -1.27
C LYS A 212 8.98 -13.65 -1.00
N THR A 213 10.14 -14.18 -1.38
CA THR A 213 10.49 -15.60 -1.17
C THR A 213 10.47 -15.97 0.31
N SER A 214 11.07 -15.15 1.17
CA SER A 214 11.04 -15.35 2.62
C SER A 214 9.61 -15.34 3.19
N THR A 215 8.77 -14.43 2.68
CA THR A 215 7.36 -14.31 3.08
C THR A 215 6.56 -15.55 2.70
N LEU A 216 6.70 -16.04 1.45
CA LEU A 216 6.08 -17.28 0.99
C LEU A 216 6.50 -18.48 1.85
N MET A 217 7.80 -18.66 2.07
CA MET A 217 8.32 -19.75 2.92
C MET A 217 7.74 -19.70 4.34
N ARG A 218 7.58 -18.50 4.90
CA ARG A 218 6.98 -18.32 6.22
C ARG A 218 5.49 -18.67 6.24
N ILE A 219 4.75 -18.29 5.20
CA ILE A 219 3.33 -18.66 5.06
C ILE A 219 3.19 -20.18 4.96
N TYR A 220 3.98 -20.84 4.11
CA TYR A 220 4.02 -22.30 4.00
C TYR A 220 4.38 -22.98 5.33
N SER A 221 5.39 -22.49 6.03
CA SER A 221 5.80 -23.01 7.34
C SER A 221 4.66 -22.92 8.37
N ILE A 222 3.95 -21.80 8.41
CA ILE A 222 2.80 -21.61 9.31
C ILE A 222 1.64 -22.52 8.90
N ALA A 223 1.31 -22.61 7.61
CA ALA A 223 0.21 -23.45 7.12
C ALA A 223 0.45 -24.95 7.38
N SER A 224 1.71 -25.40 7.31
CA SER A 224 2.09 -26.79 7.54
C SER A 224 2.22 -27.16 9.03
N HIS A 225 2.82 -26.29 9.86
CA HIS A 225 3.19 -26.64 11.24
C HIS A 225 2.32 -25.96 12.31
N ARG A 226 1.57 -24.92 11.95
CA ARG A 226 0.79 -24.10 12.89
C ARG A 226 -0.59 -23.78 12.33
N ARG A 227 -1.32 -24.79 11.84
CA ARG A 227 -2.69 -24.65 11.29
C ARG A 227 -3.64 -23.86 12.21
N ALA A 228 -3.55 -24.07 13.52
CA ALA A 228 -4.36 -23.33 14.50
C ALA A 228 -4.05 -21.82 14.51
N LEU A 229 -2.78 -21.42 14.35
CA LEU A 229 -2.40 -20.01 14.23
C LEU A 229 -2.90 -19.42 12.91
N PHE A 230 -2.86 -20.20 11.83
CA PHE A 230 -3.33 -19.77 10.51
C PHE A 230 -4.83 -19.53 10.50
N ALA A 231 -5.60 -20.49 11.01
CA ALA A 231 -7.05 -20.36 11.20
C ALA A 231 -7.41 -19.22 12.15
N TRP A 232 -6.59 -18.97 13.19
CA TRP A 232 -6.78 -17.83 14.10
C TRP A 232 -6.57 -16.49 13.40
N LEU A 233 -5.53 -16.35 12.56
CA LEU A 233 -5.28 -15.15 11.77
C LEU A 233 -6.45 -14.86 10.81
N ALA A 234 -6.91 -15.87 10.08
CA ALA A 234 -8.06 -15.78 9.19
C ALA A 234 -9.35 -15.40 9.94
N ASN A 235 -9.61 -16.04 11.10
CA ASN A 235 -10.80 -15.76 11.90
C ASN A 235 -10.77 -14.35 12.52
N ARG A 236 -9.61 -13.88 12.97
CA ARG A 236 -9.45 -12.53 13.51
C ARG A 236 -9.76 -11.45 12.46
N GLN A 237 -9.38 -11.67 11.20
CA GLN A 237 -9.76 -10.78 10.08
C GLN A 237 -11.26 -10.86 9.77
N ALA A 238 -11.85 -12.06 9.83
CA ALA A 238 -13.28 -12.25 9.62
C ALA A 238 -14.16 -11.57 10.69
N ILE A 239 -13.74 -11.58 11.96
CA ILE A 239 -14.44 -10.88 13.04
C ILE A 239 -14.39 -9.36 12.82
N ALA A 240 -13.25 -8.81 12.41
CA ALA A 240 -13.13 -7.40 12.07
C ALA A 240 -14.06 -7.01 10.90
N GLY A 241 -14.27 -7.90 9.93
CA GLY A 241 -15.22 -7.68 8.83
C GLY A 241 -16.70 -7.83 9.18
N LYS A 242 -17.06 -8.68 10.16
CA LYS A 242 -18.48 -8.86 10.57
C LYS A 242 -19.05 -7.66 11.31
N ILE A 243 -18.23 -6.99 12.13
CA ILE A 243 -18.59 -5.72 12.79
C ILE A 243 -18.95 -4.67 11.72
N LEU A 244 -18.18 -4.67 10.63
CA LEU A 244 -18.29 -3.81 9.47
C LEU A 244 -19.64 -3.97 8.72
N SER A 245 -20.10 -5.20 8.51
CA SER A 245 -21.40 -5.48 7.87
C SER A 245 -22.62 -5.11 8.73
N GLN A 246 -22.47 -5.11 10.06
CA GLN A 246 -23.55 -4.77 10.99
C GLN A 246 -23.72 -3.25 11.16
N GLU A 247 -22.63 -2.47 11.10
CA GLU A 247 -22.71 -1.00 11.15
C GLU A 247 -23.27 -0.41 9.84
N LEU A 248 -22.97 -0.99 8.68
CA LEU A 248 -23.47 -0.54 7.36
C LEU A 248 -24.93 -0.91 7.07
N THR A 249 -25.57 -1.73 7.90
CA THR A 249 -27.00 -2.10 7.77
C THR A 249 -27.90 -1.37 8.77
N LEU A 250 -27.33 -0.49 9.59
CA LEU A 250 -28.01 0.32 10.59
C LEU A 250 -28.10 1.82 10.23
N GLU A 251 -27.69 2.20 9.01
CA GLU A 251 -27.96 3.51 8.38
C GLU A 251 -29.01 3.38 7.27
#